data_AF-A0A9J6ZA83-F1
#
_entry.id   AF-A0A9J6ZA83-F1
#
_cell.length_a   1.000
_cell.length_b   1.000
_cell.length_c   1.000
_cell.angle_alpha   90.00
_cell.angle_beta   90.00
_cell.angle_gamma   90.00
#
_symmetry.space_group_name_H-M   'P 1'
#
loop_
_entity.id
_entity.type
_entity.pdbx_description
1 polymer ?
#
loop_
_entity_poly.entity_id
_entity_poly.type
_entity_poly.pdbx_seq_one_letter_code
_entity_poly.pdbx_strand_id
1 'polypeptide(L)'
;MNYAGLLNNYIKESGLTLSVICQRLQENGISIDRSYLSKLKTGAKPPASDELSRAISEVTGGDPEALIIAGYIDKSPEELKKAIEELNNIINDFLDVIRSKATTLQKFDLLVNIKKEVTDNPYVQGLLDNLESNDIQSFDYEDRLSFLAIYAIETFNFRDKLKLLVVINLFYIGMILDNSSNKQLHATDNSDNDRSISKITTNFASLNNKKEILSEDEAEFLQDCLLAYRKQQEKIRTK
;
A
#
# COMPACT_ATOMS: atom_id res chain seq x y z
N MET A 1 -7.04 7.90 7.42
CA MET A 1 -7.84 9.14 7.62
C MET A 1 -9.14 9.05 6.81
N ASN A 2 -10.28 9.39 7.41
CA ASN A 2 -11.61 9.36 6.76
C ASN A 2 -12.03 10.74 6.20
N TYR A 3 -13.18 10.85 5.53
CA TYR A 3 -13.63 12.10 4.88
C TYR A 3 -13.73 13.26 5.86
N ALA A 4 -14.36 13.03 7.02
CA ALA A 4 -14.56 14.05 8.05
C ALA A 4 -13.23 14.54 8.63
N GLY A 5 -12.30 13.62 8.90
CA GLY A 5 -10.96 13.93 9.37
C GLY A 5 -10.16 14.76 8.37
N LEU A 6 -10.15 14.35 7.10
CA LEU A 6 -9.46 15.06 6.02
C LEU A 6 -10.05 16.47 5.81
N LEU A 7 -11.37 16.58 5.76
CA LEU A 7 -12.06 17.88 5.67
C LEU A 7 -11.72 18.79 6.85
N ASN A 8 -11.69 18.26 8.07
CA ASN A 8 -11.32 19.02 9.26
C ASN A 8 -9.88 19.54 9.18
N ASN A 9 -8.96 18.77 8.60
CA ASN A 9 -7.58 19.20 8.40
C ASN A 9 -7.48 20.30 7.36
N TYR A 10 -8.14 20.17 6.19
CA TYR A 10 -8.18 21.24 5.18
C TYR A 10 -8.70 22.56 5.75
N ILE A 11 -9.77 22.51 6.54
CA ILE A 11 -10.33 23.70 7.18
C ILE A 11 -9.33 24.32 8.16
N LYS A 12 -8.66 23.50 8.99
CA LYS A 12 -7.65 23.99 9.95
C LYS A 12 -6.47 24.64 9.24
N GLU A 13 -5.93 23.98 8.22
CA GLU A 13 -4.75 24.43 7.48
C GLU A 13 -5.04 25.69 6.67
N SER A 14 -6.26 25.84 6.14
CA SER A 14 -6.68 27.04 5.43
C SER A 14 -6.73 28.30 6.30
N GLY A 15 -6.83 28.14 7.63
CA GLY A 15 -7.07 29.24 8.58
C GLY A 15 -8.45 29.91 8.43
N LEU A 16 -9.33 29.40 7.56
CA LEU A 16 -10.63 29.99 7.27
C LEU A 16 -11.68 29.56 8.31
N THR A 17 -12.57 30.49 8.67
CA THR A 17 -13.75 30.14 9.45
C THR A 17 -14.81 29.48 8.57
N LEU A 18 -15.67 28.64 9.16
CA LEU A 18 -16.76 27.99 8.43
C LEU A 18 -17.68 29.01 7.71
N SER A 19 -17.91 30.18 8.31
CA SER A 19 -18.71 31.24 7.68
C SER A 19 -18.07 31.78 6.41
N VAL A 20 -16.74 31.98 6.43
CA VAL A 20 -15.98 32.47 5.27
C VAL A 20 -15.97 31.41 4.16
N ILE A 21 -15.86 30.13 4.52
CA ILE A 21 -15.93 29.03 3.54
C ILE A 21 -17.31 29.01 2.87
N CYS A 22 -18.40 29.06 3.63
CA CYS A 22 -19.76 29.13 3.07
C CYS A 22 -19.94 30.33 2.13
N GLN A 23 -19.40 31.50 2.50
CA GLN A 23 -19.45 32.68 1.65
C GLN A 23 -18.71 32.46 0.30
N ARG A 24 -17.48 31.95 0.34
CA ARG A 24 -16.70 31.67 -0.87
C ARG A 24 -17.34 30.60 -1.77
N LEU A 25 -17.96 29.58 -1.17
CA LEU A 25 -18.73 28.59 -1.92
C LEU A 25 -19.93 29.23 -2.61
N GLN A 26 -20.60 30.17 -1.95
CA GLN A 26 -21.74 30.90 -2.53
C GLN A 26 -21.32 31.78 -3.71
N GLU A 27 -20.14 32.40 -3.65
CA GLU A 27 -19.54 33.14 -4.77
C GLU A 27 -19.28 32.25 -5.99
N ASN A 28 -19.05 30.95 -5.77
CA ASN A 28 -18.91 29.92 -6.80
C ASN A 28 -20.24 29.22 -7.17
N GLY A 29 -21.38 29.77 -6.75
CA GLY A 29 -22.70 29.24 -7.10
C GLY A 29 -23.21 28.09 -6.20
N ILE A 30 -22.48 27.72 -5.15
CA ILE A 30 -22.84 26.63 -4.24
C ILE A 30 -23.27 27.20 -2.88
N SER A 31 -24.57 27.19 -2.62
CA SER A 31 -25.13 27.67 -1.35
C SER A 31 -25.26 26.52 -0.34
N ILE A 32 -24.46 26.57 0.73
CA ILE A 32 -24.60 25.69 1.89
C ILE A 32 -24.57 26.49 3.19
N ASP A 33 -25.26 25.99 4.21
CA ASP A 33 -25.24 26.62 5.53
C ASP A 33 -24.06 26.14 6.39
N ARG A 34 -23.69 26.96 7.39
CA ARG A 34 -22.61 26.68 8.33
C ARG A 34 -22.84 25.40 9.15
N SER A 35 -24.09 25.08 9.48
CA SER A 35 -24.46 23.88 10.25
C SER A 35 -24.20 22.61 9.45
N TYR A 36 -24.50 22.63 8.15
CA TYR A 36 -24.23 21.55 7.21
C TYR A 36 -22.73 21.30 7.10
N LEU A 37 -21.93 22.33 6.84
CA LEU A 37 -20.47 22.20 6.78
C LEU A 37 -19.88 21.71 8.11
N SER A 38 -20.41 22.18 9.24
CA SER A 38 -19.99 21.69 10.56
C SER A 38 -20.29 20.22 10.76
N LYS A 39 -21.45 19.73 10.30
CA LYS A 39 -21.84 18.31 10.41
C LYS A 39 -21.02 17.41 9.49
N LEU A 40 -20.67 17.88 8.29
CA LEU A 40 -19.73 17.18 7.40
C LEU A 40 -18.36 17.02 8.07
N LYS A 41 -17.84 18.10 8.66
CA LYS A 41 -16.55 18.12 9.36
C LYS A 41 -16.48 17.15 10.54
N THR A 42 -17.59 16.94 11.24
CA THR A 42 -17.63 16.01 12.40
C THR A 42 -18.04 14.59 12.01
N GLY A 43 -18.35 14.32 10.74
CA GLY A 43 -18.86 13.02 10.29
C GLY A 43 -20.31 12.74 10.71
N ALA A 44 -21.02 13.74 11.27
CA ALA A 44 -22.45 13.63 11.60
C ALA A 44 -23.35 13.61 10.36
N LYS A 45 -22.79 13.94 9.19
CA LYS A 45 -23.41 13.78 7.88
C LYS A 45 -22.51 12.91 7.00
N PRO A 46 -23.09 12.11 6.09
CA PRO A 46 -22.32 11.34 5.13
C PRO A 46 -21.48 12.28 4.24
N PRO A 47 -20.40 11.77 3.61
CA PRO A 47 -19.57 12.56 2.72
C PRO A 47 -20.39 13.28 1.64
N ALA A 48 -19.96 14.49 1.29
CA ALA A 48 -20.66 15.34 0.32
C ALA A 48 -20.65 14.74 -1.10
N SER A 49 -21.30 15.43 -2.04
CA SER A 49 -21.14 15.15 -3.48
C SER A 49 -19.75 15.56 -3.96
N ASP A 50 -19.29 14.95 -5.05
CA ASP A 50 -17.98 15.23 -5.64
C ASP A 50 -17.81 16.71 -5.99
N GLU A 51 -18.85 17.34 -6.54
CA GLU A 51 -18.87 18.77 -6.86
C GLU A 51 -18.64 19.63 -5.62
N LEU A 52 -19.33 19.34 -4.52
CA LEU A 52 -19.18 20.09 -3.27
C LEU A 52 -17.83 19.80 -2.61
N SER A 53 -17.37 18.55 -2.62
CA SER A 53 -16.04 18.18 -2.10
C SER A 53 -14.92 18.88 -2.87
N ARG A 54 -15.04 18.98 -4.21
CA ARG A 54 -14.10 19.72 -5.05
C ARG A 54 -14.09 21.20 -4.70
N ALA A 55 -15.26 21.83 -4.67
CA ALA A 55 -15.37 23.25 -4.34
C ALA A 55 -14.85 23.58 -2.92
N ILE A 56 -15.14 22.74 -1.93
CA ILE A 56 -14.61 22.92 -0.56
C ILE A 56 -13.08 22.84 -0.57
N SER A 57 -12.51 21.84 -1.27
CA SER A 57 -11.06 21.64 -1.33
C SER A 57 -10.37 22.83 -2.00
N GLU A 58 -10.91 23.33 -3.11
CA GLU A 58 -10.40 24.53 -3.79
C GLU A 58 -10.45 25.78 -2.90
N VAL A 59 -11.57 26.00 -2.17
CA VAL A 59 -11.71 27.14 -1.25
C VAL A 59 -10.75 27.06 -0.08
N THR A 60 -10.46 25.85 0.41
CA THR A 60 -9.57 25.60 1.55
C THR A 60 -8.11 25.39 1.17
N GLY A 61 -7.81 25.25 -0.12
CA GLY A 61 -6.46 24.94 -0.62
C GLY A 61 -6.04 23.48 -0.44
N GLY A 62 -6.98 22.58 -0.14
CA GLY A 62 -6.72 21.13 -0.04
C GLY A 62 -6.79 20.43 -1.40
N ASP A 63 -6.37 19.16 -1.46
CA ASP A 63 -6.45 18.32 -2.66
C ASP A 63 -7.90 17.83 -2.88
N PRO A 64 -8.57 18.25 -4.00
CA PRO A 64 -9.92 17.81 -4.33
C PRO A 64 -10.06 16.29 -4.51
N GLU A 65 -9.11 15.65 -5.18
CA GLU A 65 -9.19 14.23 -5.50
C GLU A 65 -9.07 13.38 -4.23
N ALA A 66 -8.18 13.76 -3.33
CA ALA A 66 -8.03 13.09 -2.04
C ALA A 66 -9.32 13.14 -1.21
N LEU A 67 -10.03 14.29 -1.19
CA LEU A 67 -11.28 14.43 -0.45
C LEU A 67 -12.43 13.64 -1.08
N ILE A 68 -12.52 13.62 -2.41
CA ILE A 68 -13.50 12.83 -3.15
C ILE A 68 -13.28 11.33 -2.91
N ILE A 69 -12.04 10.85 -3.04
CA ILE A 69 -11.67 9.45 -2.79
C ILE A 69 -12.00 9.06 -1.34
N ALA A 70 -11.69 9.90 -0.36
CA ALA A 70 -12.06 9.65 1.03
C ALA A 70 -13.59 9.51 1.19
N GLY A 71 -14.36 10.31 0.46
CA GLY A 71 -15.82 10.22 0.44
C GLY A 71 -16.33 8.91 -0.15
N TYR A 72 -15.70 8.41 -1.22
CA TYR A 72 -16.02 7.10 -1.78
C TYR A 72 -15.69 5.96 -0.84
N ILE A 73 -14.53 5.99 -0.18
CA ILE A 73 -14.11 4.98 0.80
C ILE A 73 -15.09 4.91 1.97
N ASP A 74 -15.50 6.06 2.52
CA ASP A 74 -16.45 6.10 3.64
C ASP A 74 -17.84 5.58 3.26
N LYS A 75 -18.28 5.83 2.01
CA LYS A 75 -19.54 5.34 1.45
C LYS A 75 -19.47 3.87 0.99
N SER A 76 -18.27 3.28 0.94
CA SER A 76 -18.09 1.93 0.42
C SER A 76 -18.69 0.85 1.32
N PRO A 77 -19.04 -0.32 0.77
CA PRO A 77 -19.42 -1.49 1.58
C PRO A 77 -18.33 -1.86 2.58
N GLU A 78 -18.74 -2.47 3.69
CA GLU A 78 -17.83 -2.85 4.77
C GLU A 78 -16.75 -3.85 4.31
N GLU A 79 -17.05 -4.70 3.33
CA GLU A 79 -16.08 -5.61 2.73
C GLU A 79 -14.94 -4.86 2.04
N LEU A 80 -15.26 -3.78 1.32
CA LEU A 80 -14.24 -2.97 0.64
C LEU A 80 -13.42 -2.15 1.63
N LYS A 81 -14.06 -1.62 2.69
CA LYS A 81 -13.34 -0.93 3.78
C LYS A 81 -12.34 -1.86 4.45
N LYS A 82 -12.73 -3.09 4.76
CA LYS A 82 -11.83 -4.12 5.30
C LYS A 82 -10.67 -4.42 4.37
N ALA A 83 -10.92 -4.56 3.06
CA ALA A 83 -9.84 -4.76 2.10
C ALA A 83 -8.84 -3.57 2.06
N ILE A 84 -9.32 -2.34 2.25
CA ILE A 84 -8.47 -1.15 2.35
C ILE A 84 -7.70 -1.12 3.69
N GLU A 85 -8.30 -1.59 4.78
CA GLU A 85 -7.59 -1.75 6.06
C GLU A 85 -6.50 -2.81 5.97
N GLU A 86 -6.77 -3.94 5.33
CA GLU A 86 -5.81 -5.00 5.04
C GLU A 86 -4.61 -4.50 4.23
N LEU A 87 -4.81 -3.49 3.35
CA LEU A 87 -3.72 -2.86 2.61
C LEU A 87 -2.66 -2.24 3.53
N ASN A 88 -3.05 -1.68 4.69
CA ASN A 88 -2.08 -1.17 5.66
C ASN A 88 -1.24 -2.29 6.26
N ASN A 89 -1.88 -3.42 6.57
CA ASN A 89 -1.18 -4.59 7.10
C ASN A 89 -0.18 -5.13 6.07
N ILE A 90 -0.58 -5.22 4.80
CA ILE A 90 0.30 -5.65 3.71
C ILE A 90 1.52 -4.73 3.58
N ILE A 91 1.33 -3.40 3.61
CA ILE A 91 2.45 -2.45 3.56
C ILE A 91 3.41 -2.69 4.72
N ASN A 92 2.89 -2.80 5.94
CA ASN A 92 3.71 -3.04 7.14
C ASN A 92 4.46 -4.36 7.06
N ASP A 93 3.80 -5.44 6.67
CA ASP A 93 4.40 -6.77 6.53
C ASP A 93 5.57 -6.73 5.53
N PHE A 94 5.40 -6.06 4.38
CA PHE A 94 6.50 -5.91 3.43
C PHE A 94 7.64 -5.06 3.99
N LEU A 95 7.33 -3.93 4.64
CA LEU A 95 8.36 -3.10 5.26
C LEU A 95 9.14 -3.87 6.32
N ASP A 96 8.48 -4.69 7.14
CA ASP A 96 9.13 -5.53 8.15
C ASP A 96 10.03 -6.61 7.55
N VAL A 97 9.60 -7.24 6.45
CA VAL A 97 10.44 -8.21 5.74
C VAL A 97 11.66 -7.52 5.14
N ILE A 98 11.49 -6.34 4.53
CA ILE A 98 12.60 -5.56 3.97
C ILE A 98 13.55 -5.13 5.08
N ARG A 99 13.01 -4.63 6.19
CA ARG A 99 13.77 -4.23 7.36
C ARG A 99 14.64 -5.37 7.89
N SER A 100 14.07 -6.55 8.04
CA SER A 100 14.80 -7.72 8.57
C SER A 100 15.78 -8.35 7.58
N LYS A 101 15.52 -8.30 6.27
CA LYS A 101 16.28 -9.08 5.26
C LYS A 101 17.12 -8.27 4.29
N ALA A 102 16.78 -7.01 4.04
CA ALA A 102 17.52 -6.20 3.07
C ALA A 102 18.85 -5.71 3.64
N THR A 103 19.84 -5.61 2.78
CA THR A 103 21.13 -4.98 3.10
C THR A 103 20.97 -3.47 3.29
N THR A 104 21.96 -2.82 3.92
CA THR A 104 21.97 -1.37 4.08
C THR A 104 21.82 -0.62 2.75
N LEU A 105 22.53 -1.07 1.70
CA LEU A 105 22.45 -0.46 0.37
C LEU A 105 21.04 -0.61 -0.24
N GLN A 106 20.45 -1.80 -0.13
CA GLN A 106 19.10 -2.06 -0.61
C GLN A 106 18.05 -1.20 0.13
N LYS A 107 18.21 -1.00 1.45
CA LYS A 107 17.33 -0.11 2.23
C LYS A 107 17.46 1.35 1.76
N PHE A 108 18.68 1.80 1.49
CA PHE A 108 18.93 3.12 0.91
C PHE A 108 18.23 3.28 -0.44
N ASP A 109 18.42 2.33 -1.36
CA ASP A 109 17.80 2.35 -2.69
C ASP A 109 16.27 2.40 -2.61
N LEU A 110 15.68 1.64 -1.68
CA LEU A 110 14.24 1.71 -1.43
C LEU A 110 13.81 3.11 -0.97
N LEU A 111 14.50 3.70 0.01
CA LEU A 111 14.16 5.02 0.52
C LEU A 111 14.27 6.10 -0.57
N VAL A 112 15.28 6.01 -1.45
CA VAL A 112 15.41 6.91 -2.61
C VAL A 112 14.24 6.74 -3.57
N ASN A 113 13.84 5.50 -3.88
CA ASN A 113 12.70 5.24 -4.75
C ASN A 113 11.37 5.70 -4.13
N ILE A 114 11.19 5.53 -2.82
CA ILE A 114 10.02 6.03 -2.09
C ILE A 114 9.99 7.57 -2.15
N LYS A 115 11.13 8.24 -1.92
CA LYS A 115 11.22 9.70 -2.04
C LYS A 115 10.78 10.18 -3.41
N LYS A 116 11.17 9.46 -4.47
CA LYS A 116 10.87 9.81 -5.88
C LYS A 116 9.40 9.61 -6.26
N GLU A 117 8.76 8.54 -5.77
CA GLU A 117 7.40 8.18 -6.20
C GLU A 117 6.33 8.75 -5.28
N VAL A 118 6.67 9.02 -4.01
CA VAL A 118 5.81 9.65 -2.99
C VAL A 118 6.30 11.08 -2.69
N THR A 119 6.76 11.78 -3.72
CA THR A 119 7.33 13.15 -3.64
C THR A 119 6.37 14.19 -3.09
N ASP A 120 5.08 14.05 -3.38
CA ASP A 120 4.08 15.08 -3.06
C ASP A 120 3.75 15.14 -1.55
N ASN A 121 4.20 14.15 -0.75
CA ASN A 121 3.86 14.06 0.65
C ASN A 121 4.90 14.79 1.54
N PRO A 122 4.50 15.84 2.29
CA PRO A 122 5.44 16.65 3.08
C PRO A 122 6.10 15.86 4.21
N TYR A 123 5.44 14.83 4.75
CA TYR A 123 6.03 13.95 5.77
C TYR A 123 7.11 13.06 5.17
N VAL A 124 6.91 12.56 3.95
CA VAL A 124 7.92 11.79 3.22
C VAL A 124 9.11 12.66 2.88
N GLN A 125 8.88 13.89 2.40
CA GLN A 125 9.97 14.82 2.13
C GLN A 125 10.78 15.08 3.40
N GLY A 126 10.14 15.53 4.49
CA GLY A 126 10.86 15.81 5.74
C GLY A 126 11.57 14.59 6.33
N LEU A 127 10.99 13.40 6.20
CA LEU A 127 11.58 12.15 6.68
C LEU A 127 12.79 11.72 5.83
N LEU A 128 12.75 12.00 4.51
CA LEU A 128 13.74 11.52 3.54
C LEU A 128 14.64 12.66 3.02
N ASP A 129 14.55 13.83 3.64
CA ASP A 129 15.49 14.91 3.43
C ASP A 129 16.85 14.52 4.02
N ASN A 130 17.90 14.90 3.28
CA ASN A 130 19.29 14.56 3.54
C ASN A 130 19.69 13.10 3.27
N LEU A 131 18.89 12.28 2.59
CA LEU A 131 19.34 10.95 2.11
C LEU A 131 20.67 11.03 1.31
N GLU A 132 20.95 12.15 0.66
CA GLU A 132 22.15 12.36 -0.17
C GLU A 132 23.39 12.84 0.61
N SER A 133 23.27 13.16 1.90
CA SER A 133 24.46 13.54 2.68
C SER A 133 25.28 12.31 3.01
N ASN A 134 26.58 12.31 2.66
CA ASN A 134 27.52 11.18 2.81
C ASN A 134 27.80 10.72 4.25
N ASP A 135 27.05 11.20 5.25
CA ASP A 135 27.29 10.99 6.69
C ASP A 135 26.27 10.03 7.34
N ILE A 136 25.69 9.11 6.56
CA ILE A 136 24.61 8.25 7.06
C ILE A 136 25.16 6.88 7.49
N GLN A 137 25.23 6.67 8.81
CA GLN A 137 25.47 5.35 9.39
C GLN A 137 24.27 4.42 9.18
N SER A 138 24.50 3.11 9.09
CA SER A 138 23.47 2.09 8.84
C SER A 138 22.28 2.11 9.81
N PHE A 139 22.45 2.70 10.99
CA PHE A 139 21.40 2.87 12.00
C PHE A 139 20.29 3.85 11.57
N ASP A 140 20.55 4.75 10.63
CA ASP A 140 19.61 5.79 10.20
C ASP A 140 18.47 5.24 9.30
N TYR A 141 18.74 4.21 8.50
CA TYR A 141 17.75 3.71 7.53
C TYR A 141 16.66 2.84 8.18
N GLU A 142 17.01 2.09 9.23
CA GLU A 142 16.10 1.28 10.03
C GLU A 142 15.03 2.13 10.72
N ASP A 143 15.49 3.21 11.37
CA ASP A 143 14.63 4.16 12.04
C ASP A 143 13.74 4.87 11.02
N ARG A 144 14.29 5.30 9.87
CA ARG A 144 13.50 5.93 8.80
C ARG A 144 12.44 5.01 8.22
N LEU A 145 12.72 3.73 7.98
CA LEU A 145 11.72 2.76 7.55
C LEU A 145 10.63 2.54 8.62
N SER A 146 11.03 2.51 9.89
CA SER A 146 10.10 2.37 11.02
C SER A 146 9.18 3.60 11.13
N PHE A 147 9.73 4.81 11.03
CA PHE A 147 8.96 6.05 10.98
C PHE A 147 8.04 6.09 9.75
N LEU A 148 8.53 5.64 8.59
CA LEU A 148 7.72 5.58 7.39
C LEU A 148 6.51 4.66 7.56
N ALA A 149 6.68 3.48 8.18
CA ALA A 149 5.57 2.59 8.48
C ALA A 149 4.51 3.27 9.36
N ILE A 150 4.95 3.97 10.41
CA ILE A 150 4.07 4.73 11.32
C ILE A 150 3.34 5.85 10.55
N TYR A 151 4.06 6.67 9.81
CA TYR A 151 3.47 7.78 9.03
C TYR A 151 2.54 7.27 7.93
N ALA A 152 2.90 6.19 7.24
CA ALA A 152 2.07 5.61 6.21
C ALA A 152 0.69 5.22 6.76
N ILE A 153 0.62 4.65 7.97
CA ILE A 153 -0.66 4.29 8.58
C ILE A 153 -1.49 5.55 8.91
N GLU A 154 -0.86 6.50 9.62
CA GLU A 154 -1.53 7.62 10.28
C GLU A 154 -1.87 8.77 9.33
N THR A 155 -0.94 9.13 8.44
CA THR A 155 -1.01 10.39 7.68
C THR A 155 -1.28 10.20 6.20
N PHE A 156 -0.94 9.06 5.60
CA PHE A 156 -1.09 8.90 4.17
C PHE A 156 -2.56 8.78 3.76
N ASN A 157 -2.93 9.51 2.70
CA ASN A 157 -4.18 9.27 2.00
C ASN A 157 -4.08 7.94 1.22
N PHE A 158 -5.22 7.48 0.69
CA PHE A 158 -5.28 6.21 -0.02
C PHE A 158 -4.37 6.16 -1.27
N ARG A 159 -4.27 7.27 -2.01
CA ARG A 159 -3.43 7.38 -3.22
C ARG A 159 -1.95 7.21 -2.87
N ASP A 160 -1.48 7.85 -1.82
CA ASP A 160 -0.09 7.75 -1.35
C ASP A 160 0.23 6.34 -0.84
N LYS A 161 -0.74 5.69 -0.17
CA LYS A 161 -0.60 4.28 0.24
C LYS A 161 -0.45 3.34 -0.95
N LEU A 162 -1.20 3.57 -2.03
CA LEU A 162 -1.06 2.78 -3.25
C LEU A 162 0.29 3.01 -3.92
N LYS A 163 0.75 4.26 -4.03
CA LYS A 163 2.09 4.58 -4.55
C LYS A 163 3.17 3.87 -3.74
N LEU A 164 3.10 3.98 -2.41
CA LEU A 164 4.04 3.33 -1.49
C LEU A 164 4.04 1.80 -1.67
N LEU A 165 2.85 1.19 -1.74
CA LEU A 165 2.72 -0.25 -1.96
C LEU A 165 3.37 -0.70 -3.26
N VAL A 166 3.17 0.04 -4.36
CA VAL A 166 3.79 -0.29 -5.66
C VAL A 166 5.30 -0.25 -5.58
N VAL A 167 5.88 0.79 -4.97
CA VAL A 167 7.33 0.94 -4.82
C VAL A 167 7.91 -0.21 -3.99
N ILE A 168 7.30 -0.48 -2.84
CA ILE A 168 7.72 -1.56 -1.94
C ILE A 168 7.63 -2.91 -2.65
N ASN A 169 6.55 -3.17 -3.38
CA ASN A 169 6.33 -4.44 -4.05
C ASN A 169 7.34 -4.68 -5.18
N LEU A 170 7.59 -3.67 -6.03
CA LEU A 170 8.59 -3.74 -7.09
C LEU A 170 9.99 -4.00 -6.51
N PHE A 171 10.35 -3.29 -5.44
CA PHE A 171 11.60 -3.50 -4.73
C PHE A 171 11.70 -4.92 -4.15
N TYR A 172 10.64 -5.39 -3.49
CA TYR A 172 10.60 -6.73 -2.89
C TYR A 172 10.78 -7.83 -3.94
N ILE A 173 10.15 -7.69 -5.11
CA ILE A 173 10.33 -8.61 -6.24
C ILE A 173 11.80 -8.61 -6.70
N GLY A 174 12.42 -7.43 -6.86
CA GLY A 174 13.83 -7.32 -7.21
C GLY A 174 14.73 -8.03 -6.20
N MET A 175 14.50 -7.80 -4.91
CA MET A 175 15.24 -8.44 -3.81
C MET A 175 15.12 -9.97 -3.84
N ILE A 176 13.95 -10.53 -4.19
CA ILE A 176 13.78 -11.99 -4.36
C ILE A 176 14.59 -12.51 -5.55
N LEU A 177 14.56 -11.79 -6.68
CA LEU A 177 15.27 -12.20 -7.89
C LEU A 177 16.79 -12.19 -7.68
N ASP A 178 17.34 -11.15 -7.06
CA ASP A 178 18.78 -11.04 -6.77
C ASP A 178 19.28 -12.16 -5.83
N ASN A 179 18.49 -12.48 -4.80
CA ASN A 179 18.80 -13.58 -3.88
C ASN A 179 18.73 -14.96 -4.55
N SER A 180 17.92 -15.09 -5.60
CA SER A 180 17.80 -16.33 -6.38
C SER A 180 19.00 -16.53 -7.30
N SER A 181 19.55 -15.45 -7.87
CA SER A 181 20.76 -15.50 -8.71
C SER A 181 22.03 -15.79 -7.90
N ASN A 182 22.17 -15.24 -6.70
CA ASN A 182 23.34 -15.49 -5.84
C ASN A 182 23.41 -16.92 -5.26
N LYS A 183 22.27 -17.61 -5.13
CA LYS A 183 22.24 -19.03 -4.73
C LYS A 183 22.76 -19.98 -5.82
N GLN A 184 22.75 -19.59 -7.09
CA GLN A 184 23.29 -20.42 -8.19
C GLN A 184 24.82 -20.36 -8.29
N LEU A 185 25.45 -19.27 -7.85
CA LEU A 185 26.92 -19.08 -7.94
C LEU A 185 27.71 -19.85 -6.86
N HIS A 186 27.08 -20.29 -5.78
CA HIS A 186 27.72 -21.12 -4.75
C HIS A 186 27.46 -22.62 -4.89
N ALA A 187 26.73 -23.04 -5.94
CA ALA A 187 26.45 -24.45 -6.22
C ALA A 187 27.31 -25.04 -7.36
N THR A 188 28.21 -24.26 -7.96
CA THR A 188 29.10 -24.71 -9.04
C THR A 188 30.53 -24.85 -8.54
N ASP A 189 30.74 -25.71 -7.54
CA ASP A 189 32.02 -26.37 -7.29
C ASP A 189 31.68 -27.74 -6.69
N ASN A 190 31.01 -28.58 -7.48
CA ASN A 190 31.14 -30.05 -7.46
C ASN A 190 30.31 -30.67 -8.59
N SER A 191 31.04 -31.24 -9.55
CA SER A 191 30.72 -32.35 -10.47
C SER A 191 29.43 -32.32 -11.32
N ASP A 192 29.67 -32.21 -12.63
CA ASP A 192 29.05 -32.87 -13.79
C ASP A 192 27.75 -33.69 -13.66
N ASN A 193 26.88 -33.46 -14.66
CA ASN A 193 25.64 -34.16 -15.06
C ASN A 193 24.49 -34.08 -14.04
N ASP A 194 23.32 -33.50 -14.32
CA ASP A 194 22.49 -33.61 -15.51
C ASP A 194 21.50 -32.42 -15.54
N ARG A 195 21.04 -32.03 -16.74
CA ARG A 195 20.15 -30.88 -16.94
C ARG A 195 18.79 -31.14 -16.29
N SER A 196 18.46 -30.38 -15.26
CA SER A 196 17.07 -30.10 -14.86
C SER A 196 16.99 -28.77 -14.13
N ILE A 197 16.36 -27.78 -14.76
CA ILE A 197 15.97 -26.51 -14.16
C ILE A 197 14.99 -26.85 -13.01
N SER A 198 15.44 -26.82 -11.77
CA SER A 198 14.54 -26.96 -10.62
C SER A 198 13.73 -25.66 -10.49
N LYS A 199 12.47 -25.72 -10.92
CA LYS A 199 11.47 -24.70 -10.63
C LYS A 199 11.27 -24.68 -9.11
N ILE A 200 11.75 -23.64 -8.44
CA ILE A 200 11.34 -23.38 -7.05
C ILE A 200 9.86 -22.97 -7.12
N THR A 201 9.00 -23.96 -6.94
CA THR A 201 7.55 -23.80 -6.87
C THR A 201 7.20 -23.85 -5.39
N THR A 202 7.02 -22.70 -4.74
CA THR A 202 6.42 -22.71 -3.40
C THR A 202 4.96 -23.12 -3.53
N ASN A 203 4.67 -24.36 -3.16
CA ASN A 203 3.36 -24.97 -3.27
C ASN A 203 2.53 -24.57 -2.04
N PHE A 204 1.39 -23.89 -2.26
CA PHE A 204 0.44 -23.54 -1.22
C PHE A 204 -0.86 -24.28 -1.44
N ALA A 205 -1.42 -24.86 -0.37
CA ALA A 205 -2.82 -25.27 -0.35
C ALA A 205 -3.63 -24.22 0.41
N SER A 206 -4.78 -23.85 -0.15
CA SER A 206 -5.77 -23.00 0.53
C SER A 206 -6.91 -23.89 1.00
N LEU A 207 -6.92 -24.25 2.28
CA LEU A 207 -8.04 -24.90 2.95
C LEU A 207 -8.68 -23.91 3.92
N ASN A 208 -9.99 -23.69 3.79
CA ASN A 208 -10.79 -22.85 4.71
C ASN A 208 -10.17 -21.47 5.03
N ASN A 209 -9.73 -20.74 4.00
CA ASN A 209 -9.15 -19.39 4.10
C ASN A 209 -7.88 -19.29 4.96
N LYS A 210 -7.23 -20.41 5.32
CA LYS A 210 -5.88 -20.42 5.87
C LYS A 210 -4.90 -20.89 4.79
N LYS A 211 -3.82 -20.12 4.61
CA LYS A 211 -2.70 -20.53 3.76
C LYS A 211 -1.75 -21.36 4.60
N GLU A 212 -1.62 -22.63 4.26
CA GLU A 212 -0.63 -23.52 4.86
C GLU A 212 0.51 -23.73 3.85
N ILE A 213 1.75 -23.68 4.36
CA ILE A 213 2.94 -23.99 3.59
C ILE A 213 3.02 -25.52 3.54
N LEU A 214 3.01 -26.08 2.33
CA LEU A 214 3.15 -27.52 2.15
C LEU A 214 4.62 -27.92 2.19
N SER A 215 4.88 -29.07 2.80
CA SER A 215 6.13 -29.79 2.56
C SER A 215 6.23 -30.30 1.12
N GLU A 216 7.44 -30.67 0.70
CA GLU A 216 7.69 -31.19 -0.65
C GLU A 216 6.90 -32.49 -0.93
N ASP A 217 6.87 -33.41 0.03
CA ASP A 217 6.12 -34.67 -0.03
C ASP A 217 4.60 -34.44 -0.15
N GLU A 218 4.06 -33.47 0.60
CA GLU A 218 2.63 -33.13 0.53
C GLU A 218 2.26 -32.51 -0.82
N ALA A 219 3.15 -31.71 -1.39
CA ALA A 219 2.94 -31.10 -2.69
C ALA A 219 2.98 -32.13 -3.82
N GLU A 220 3.95 -33.05 -3.79
CA GLU A 220 4.06 -34.16 -4.75
C GLU A 220 2.81 -35.04 -4.70
N PHE A 221 2.37 -35.42 -3.50
CA PHE A 221 1.15 -36.20 -3.29
C PHE A 221 -0.11 -35.51 -3.86
N LEU A 222 -0.27 -34.21 -3.63
CA LEU A 222 -1.40 -33.45 -4.15
C LEU A 222 -1.36 -33.34 -5.68
N GLN A 223 -0.17 -33.18 -6.26
CA GLN A 223 0.02 -33.13 -7.71
C GLN A 223 -0.39 -34.44 -8.37
N ASP A 224 0.00 -35.58 -7.79
CA ASP A 224 -0.38 -36.91 -8.26
C ASP A 224 -1.89 -37.15 -8.18
N CYS A 225 -2.50 -36.75 -7.07
CA CYS A 225 -3.95 -36.82 -6.89
C CYS A 225 -4.70 -36.00 -7.94
N LEU A 226 -4.20 -34.79 -8.25
CA LEU A 226 -4.81 -33.89 -9.22
C LEU A 226 -4.66 -34.41 -10.66
N LEU A 227 -3.52 -35.03 -10.99
CA LEU A 227 -3.30 -35.70 -12.26
C LEU A 227 -4.24 -36.91 -12.43
N ALA A 228 -4.37 -37.74 -11.40
CA ALA A 228 -5.29 -38.88 -11.41
C ALA A 228 -6.75 -38.45 -11.61
N TYR A 229 -7.18 -37.40 -10.90
CA TYR A 229 -8.52 -36.83 -11.05
C TYR A 229 -8.80 -36.32 -12.47
N ARG A 230 -7.87 -35.56 -13.05
CA ARG A 230 -8.00 -35.06 -14.43
C ARG A 230 -8.15 -36.19 -15.44
N LYS A 231 -7.33 -37.23 -15.30
CA LYS A 231 -7.39 -38.43 -16.17
C LYS A 231 -8.72 -39.16 -16.04
N GLN A 232 -9.33 -39.18 -14.85
CA GLN A 232 -10.66 -39.75 -14.64
C GLN A 232 -11.76 -38.88 -15.26
N GLN A 233 -11.68 -37.56 -15.13
CA GLN A 233 -12.60 -36.61 -15.76
C GLN A 233 -12.58 -36.71 -17.30
N GLU A 234 -11.40 -36.85 -17.89
CA GLU A 234 -11.25 -37.04 -19.34
C GLU A 234 -11.93 -38.34 -19.81
N LYS A 235 -11.75 -39.45 -19.09
CA LYS A 235 -12.42 -40.72 -19.40
C LYS A 235 -13.95 -40.63 -19.30
N ILE A 236 -14.47 -39.81 -18.39
CA ILE A 236 -15.92 -39.57 -18.25
C ILE A 236 -16.44 -38.72 -19.41
N ARG A 237 -15.66 -37.74 -19.89
CA ARG A 237 -16.04 -36.85 -21.02
C ARG A 237 -16.00 -37.54 -22.38
N THR A 238 -15.22 -38.60 -22.53
CA THR A 238 -15.09 -39.36 -23.79
C THR A 238 -16.00 -40.60 -23.87
N LYS A 239 -16.88 -40.79 -22.89
CA LYS A 239 -17.94 -41.81 -22.90
C LYS A 239 -19.29 -41.14 -23.12
#